data_AF-A0A0W8G5N8-F1
#
_entry.id   AF-A0A0W8G5N8-F1
#
_cell.length_a   1.000
_cell.length_b   1.000
_cell.length_c   1.000
_cell.angle_alpha   90.00
_cell.angle_beta   90.00
_cell.angle_gamma   90.00
#
_symmetry.space_group_name_H-M   'P 1'
#
loop_
_entity.id
_entity.type
_entity.pdbx_description
1 polymer ?
#
loop_
_entity_poly.entity_id
_entity_poly.type
_entity_poly.pdbx_seq_one_letter_code
_entity_poly.pdbx_strand_id
1 'polypeptide(L)' 'MAAKDLHEVEHCVYMIDLVIREIVNSPKIADKQFAVDKIVDSFRDILRHEGYAVSSPALKKKLVYHE' A
#
# COMPACT_ATOMS: atom_id res chain seq x y z
N MET A 1 -21.90 8.89 5.33
CA MET A 1 -20.90 9.64 4.54
C MET A 1 -20.60 8.82 3.30
N ALA A 2 -20.61 9.42 2.11
CA ALA A 2 -20.12 8.72 0.93
C ALA A 2 -18.66 8.33 1.18
N ALA A 3 -18.28 7.11 0.82
CA ALA A 3 -16.89 6.68 0.93
C ALA A 3 -16.02 7.63 0.10
N LYS A 4 -14.90 8.09 0.69
CA LYS A 4 -13.92 8.89 -0.03
C LYS A 4 -13.30 8.05 -1.14
N ASP A 5 -12.95 8.70 -2.24
CA ASP A 5 -12.43 8.02 -3.42
C ASP A 5 -10.91 7.83 -3.30
N LEU A 6 -10.41 6.66 -3.69
CA LEU A 6 -8.97 6.37 -3.69
C LEU A 6 -8.17 7.26 -4.65
N HIS A 7 -8.81 7.90 -5.63
CA HIS A 7 -8.19 8.88 -6.52
C HIS A 7 -7.69 10.11 -5.74
N GLU A 8 -8.32 10.47 -4.62
CA GLU A 8 -7.89 11.61 -3.79
C GLU A 8 -6.53 11.37 -3.10
N VAL A 9 -6.11 10.10 -3.00
CA VAL A 9 -4.87 9.68 -2.34
C VAL A 9 -3.93 8.93 -3.28
N GLU A 10 -4.07 9.13 -4.58
CA GLU A 10 -3.26 8.45 -5.60
C GLU A 10 -1.75 8.68 -5.38
N HIS A 11 -1.37 9.91 -4.99
CA HIS A 11 0.02 10.22 -4.65
C HIS A 11 0.52 9.41 -3.43
N CYS A 12 -0.32 9.21 -2.41
CA CYS A 12 0.04 8.38 -1.25
C CYS A 12 0.22 6.91 -1.65
N VAL A 13 -0.66 6.39 -2.51
CA VAL A 13 -0.54 5.02 -3.05
C VAL A 13 0.77 4.86 -3.81
N TYR A 14 1.13 5.83 -4.65
CA TYR A 14 2.41 5.84 -5.37
C TYR A 14 3.62 5.87 -4.43
N MET A 15 3.60 6.71 -3.40
CA MET A 15 4.71 6.76 -2.42
C MET A 15 4.88 5.43 -1.68
N ILE A 16 3.78 4.75 -1.32
CA ILE A 16 3.85 3.44 -0.69
C ILE A 16 4.39 2.40 -1.67
N ASP A 17 4.02 2.45 -2.95
CA ASP A 17 4.59 1.59 -4.00
C ASP A 17 6.11 1.74 -4.10
N LEU A 18 6.64 2.97 -4.04
CA LEU A 18 8.09 3.22 -4.04
C LEU A 18 8.80 2.60 -2.84
N VAL A 19 8.23 2.73 -1.64
CA VAL A 19 8.77 2.11 -0.40
C VAL A 19 8.80 0.59 -0.54
N ILE A 20 7.73 0.03 -1.09
CA ILE A 20 7.53 -1.40 -1.36
C ILE A 20 8.59 -1.92 -2.36
N ARG A 21 8.93 -1.15 -3.40
CA ARG A 21 10.03 -1.45 -4.34
C ARG A 21 11.40 -1.42 -3.66
N GLU A 22 11.67 -0.39 -2.85
CA GLU A 22 12.93 -0.29 -2.11
C GLU A 22 13.12 -1.48 -1.16
N ILE A 23 12.05 -1.94 -0.51
CA ILE A 23 12.08 -3.10 0.39
C ILE A 23 12.43 -4.39 -0.36
N VAL A 24 11.83 -4.60 -1.52
CA VAL A 24 12.10 -5.79 -2.33
C VAL A 24 13.51 -5.80 -2.90
N ASN A 25 14.04 -4.63 -3.26
CA ASN A 25 15.40 -4.49 -3.79
C ASN A 25 16.48 -4.38 -2.72
N SER A 26 16.11 -4.11 -1.46
CA SER A 26 17.07 -3.93 -0.38
C SER A 26 17.75 -5.25 0.01
N PRO A 27 19.10 -5.32 0.03
CA PRO A 27 19.83 -6.46 0.56
C PRO A 27 19.84 -6.50 2.09
N LYS A 28 19.36 -5.44 2.76
CA LYS A 28 19.36 -5.31 4.23
C LYS A 28 18.12 -5.93 4.88
N ILE A 29 17.12 -6.33 4.09
CA ILE A 29 15.86 -6.88 4.58
C ILE A 29 15.83 -8.37 4.29
N ALA A 30 15.88 -9.17 5.36
CA ALA A 30 15.91 -10.63 5.29
C ALA A 30 14.54 -11.20 4.87
N ASP A 31 13.46 -10.73 5.48
CA ASP A 31 12.09 -11.17 5.18
C ASP A 31 11.30 -10.05 4.49
N LYS A 32 11.47 -9.99 3.16
CA LYS A 32 10.85 -8.98 2.31
C LYS A 32 9.34 -9.17 2.26
N GLN A 33 8.87 -10.41 2.21
CA GLN A 33 7.44 -10.72 2.12
C GLN A 33 6.71 -10.24 3.36
N PHE A 34 7.24 -10.55 4.55
CA PHE A 34 6.68 -10.07 5.81
C PHE A 34 6.66 -8.53 5.87
N ALA A 35 7.76 -7.87 5.51
CA ALA A 35 7.84 -6.41 5.53
C ALA A 35 6.80 -5.75 4.61
N VAL A 36 6.63 -6.28 3.39
CA VAL A 36 5.64 -5.81 2.42
C VAL A 36 4.23 -6.01 2.95
N ASP A 37 3.89 -7.20 3.44
CA ASP A 37 2.54 -7.47 3.97
C ASP A 37 2.20 -6.55 5.15
N LYS A 38 3.16 -6.28 6.05
CA LYS A 38 2.95 -5.35 7.18
C LYS A 38 2.72 -3.91 6.74
N ILE A 39 3.42 -3.43 5.71
CA ILE A 39 3.22 -2.08 5.18
C ILE A 39 1.87 -1.95 4.48
N VAL A 40 1.51 -2.94 3.65
CA VAL A 40 0.22 -2.96 2.95
C VAL A 40 -0.95 -2.99 3.95
N ASP A 41 -0.87 -3.84 4.97
CA ASP A 41 -1.88 -3.89 6.02
C ASP A 41 -2.00 -2.57 6.79
N SER A 42 -0.87 -1.98 7.18
CA SER A 42 -0.85 -0.70 7.90
C SER A 42 -1.45 0.43 7.05
N PHE A 43 -1.07 0.49 5.77
CA PHE A 43 -1.58 1.51 4.85
C PHE A 43 -3.09 1.35 4.61
N ARG A 44 -3.58 0.11 4.48
CA ARG A 44 -5.01 -0.17 4.42
C ARG A 44 -5.74 0.36 5.66
N ASP A 45 -5.22 0.07 6.84
CA ASP A 45 -5.88 0.43 8.10
C ASP A 45 -5.92 1.95 8.29
N ILE A 46 -4.86 2.66 7.88
CA ILE A 46 -4.84 4.13 7.79
C ILE A 46 -5.95 4.63 6.86
N LEU A 47 -6.02 4.10 5.63
CA LEU A 47 -7.03 4.53 4.66
C LEU A 47 -8.46 4.27 5.16
N ARG A 48 -8.69 3.15 5.85
CA ARG A 48 -10.00 2.84 6.45
C ARG A 48 -10.35 3.81 7.58
N HIS A 49 -9.40 4.15 8.44
CA HIS A 49 -9.60 5.15 9.50
C HIS A 49 -9.90 6.54 8.93
N GLU A 50 -9.28 6.91 7.82
CA GLU A 50 -9.54 8.18 7.12
C GLU A 50 -10.87 8.21 6.34
N GLY A 51 -11.60 7.08 6.29
CA GLY A 51 -12.92 6.96 5.66
C GLY A 51 -12.91 6.56 4.19
N TYR A 52 -11.78 6.06 3.67
CA TYR A 52 -11.69 5.50 2.33
C TYR A 52 -12.22 4.06 2.30
N ALA A 53 -13.05 3.74 1.30
CA ALA A 53 -13.54 2.38 1.11
C ALA A 53 -12.48 1.53 0.38
N VAL A 54 -11.56 0.95 1.16
CA VAL A 54 -10.46 0.16 0.62
C VAL A 54 -10.63 -1.31 0.96
N SER A 55 -10.76 -2.16 -0.06
CA SER A 55 -10.66 -3.61 0.09
C SER A 55 -9.20 -4.05 -0.11
N SER A 56 -8.74 -5.04 0.67
CA SER A 56 -7.38 -5.58 0.54
C SER A 56 -7.01 -6.00 -0.90
N PRO A 57 -7.91 -6.61 -1.70
CA PRO A 57 -7.61 -6.96 -3.09
C PRO A 57 -7.45 -5.73 -4.00
N ALA A 58 -8.23 -4.67 -3.78
CA ALA A 58 -8.15 -3.45 -4.60
C ALA A 58 -6.86 -2.67 -4.33
N LEU A 59 -6.43 -2.59 -3.06
CA LEU A 59 -5.18 -1.95 -2.70
C LEU A 59 -3.98 -2.72 -3.25
N LYS A 60 -3.96 -4.06 -3.09
CA LYS A 60 -2.91 -4.91 -3.66
C LYS A 60 -2.84 -4.81 -5.19
N LYS A 61 -3.98 -4.63 -5.88
CA LYS A 61 -4.03 -4.36 -7.33
C LYS A 61 -3.58 -2.97 -7.74
N LYS A 62 -3.53 -1.98 -6.84
CA LYS A 62 -2.98 -0.64 -7.13
C LYS A 62 -1.49 -0.55 -6.80
N LEU A 63 -1.04 -1.32 -5.82
CA LEU A 63 0.38 -1.47 -5.45
C LEU A 63 1.08 -2.48 -6.38
N VAL A 64 0.77 -2.44 -7.69
CA VAL A 64 1.34 -3.38 -8.67
C VAL A 64 2.84 -3.15 -8.70
N TYR A 65 3.57 -4.11 -8.14
CA TYR A 65 4.97 -4.34 -8.40
C TYR A 65 5.18 -4.46 -9.91
N HIS A 66 5.51 -3.34 -10.54
CA HIS A 66 6.09 -3.36 -11.87
C HIS A 66 7.47 -4.00 -11.75
N GLU A 67 7.60 -5.19 -12.35
CA GLU A 67 8.89 -5.77 -12.77
C GLU A 67 9.75 -4.74 -13.51
#